data_AF-A0A1Z5SCP7-F1
#
_entry.id   AF-A0A1Z5SCP7-F1
#
_cell.length_a   1.000
_cell.length_b   1.000
_cell.length_c   1.000
_cell.angle_alpha   90.00
_cell.angle_beta   90.00
_cell.angle_gamma   90.00
#
_symmetry.space_group_name_H-M   'P 1'
#
loop_
_entity.id
_entity.type
_entity.pdbx_description
1 polymer ?
#
loop_
_entity_poly.entity_id
_entity_poly.type
_entity_poly.pdbx_seq_one_letter_code
_entity_poly.pdbx_strand_id
1 'polypeptide(L)'
;MDEVREDVVVARINVARKDSQQYFQVILPRDTQKIKGIECSAVLQSPLPVTNERFLGNLQLQAEGQTNLCYCTDIFLDRPNAQIPTLGFTGDSWMKKAFEQSGMRETEPLEIKDCHVLYGCFRDIIGQKLKNDLHYKVTFYIWIERAPTKEKT
;
A
#
# COMPACT_ATOMS: atom_id res chain seq x y z
N MET A 1 -6.90 -3.34 -31.94
CA MET A 1 -5.81 -3.10 -30.96
C MET A 1 -6.42 -3.47 -29.63
N ASP A 2 -5.92 -4.52 -28.99
CA ASP A 2 -6.42 -4.93 -27.68
C ASP A 2 -5.96 -3.88 -26.65
N GLU A 3 -6.91 -3.25 -25.95
CA GLU A 3 -6.63 -2.16 -25.02
C GLU A 3 -6.08 -2.74 -23.71
N VAL A 4 -4.87 -2.29 -23.35
CA VAL A 4 -4.22 -2.64 -22.09
C VAL A 4 -4.99 -1.99 -20.94
N ARG A 5 -5.44 -2.79 -19.96
CA ARG A 5 -6.24 -2.30 -18.84
C ARG A 5 -5.38 -2.12 -17.59
N GLU A 6 -5.38 -0.90 -17.06
CA GLU A 6 -4.74 -0.60 -15.78
C GLU A 6 -5.77 -0.66 -14.64
N ASP A 7 -5.34 -1.18 -13.49
CA ASP A 7 -6.18 -1.34 -12.30
C ASP A 7 -5.34 -1.17 -11.03
N VAL A 8 -5.99 -0.96 -9.88
CA VAL A 8 -5.34 -0.81 -8.57
C VAL A 8 -5.91 -1.77 -7.55
N VAL A 9 -5.05 -2.60 -6.96
CA VAL A 9 -5.40 -3.48 -5.84
C VAL A 9 -5.05 -2.77 -4.54
N VAL A 10 -6.04 -2.60 -3.67
CA VAL A 10 -5.86 -1.92 -2.39
C VAL A 10 -5.88 -2.92 -1.23
N ALA A 11 -4.75 -3.05 -0.53
CA ALA A 11 -4.61 -3.88 0.67
C ALA A 11 -4.39 -3.00 1.90
N ARG A 12 -4.83 -3.47 3.08
CA ARG A 12 -4.76 -2.70 4.33
C ARG A 12 -4.42 -3.59 5.51
N ILE A 13 -3.62 -3.06 6.42
CA ILE A 13 -3.35 -3.66 7.73
C ILE A 13 -3.60 -2.63 8.84
N ASN A 14 -4.00 -3.12 10.01
CA ASN A 14 -4.20 -2.29 11.19
C ASN A 14 -3.14 -2.67 12.23
N VAL A 15 -2.36 -1.70 12.68
CA VAL A 15 -1.37 -1.87 13.74
C VAL A 15 -1.96 -1.28 15.01
N ALA A 16 -1.98 -2.07 16.08
CA ALA A 16 -2.57 -1.68 17.36
C ALA A 16 -1.67 -1.97 18.57
N ARG A 17 -0.58 -2.71 18.38
CA ARG A 17 0.36 -3.06 19.45
C ARG A 17 1.76 -2.67 19.04
N LYS A 18 2.56 -2.22 20.01
CA LYS A 18 3.98 -1.97 19.81
C LYS A 18 4.71 -3.25 19.41
N ASP A 19 5.75 -3.09 18.57
CA ASP A 19 6.61 -4.20 18.10
C ASP A 19 5.79 -5.29 17.38
N SER A 20 4.66 -4.89 16.78
CA SER A 20 3.82 -5.80 16.00
C SER A 20 4.51 -6.13 14.68
N GLN A 21 4.66 -7.43 14.45
CA GLN A 21 5.01 -7.98 13.14
C GLN A 21 3.79 -8.68 12.55
N GLN A 22 3.35 -8.23 11.38
CA GLN A 22 2.14 -8.73 10.73
C GLN A 22 2.48 -9.36 9.40
N TYR A 23 2.05 -10.61 9.23
CA TYR A 23 2.13 -11.34 7.98
C TYR A 23 0.77 -11.32 7.30
N PHE A 24 0.75 -11.08 6.00
CA PHE A 24 -0.48 -10.99 5.21
C PHE A 24 -0.24 -11.46 3.78
N GLN A 25 -1.33 -11.60 3.03
CA GLN A 25 -1.31 -11.94 1.61
C GLN A 25 -2.15 -10.95 0.84
N VAL A 26 -1.67 -10.54 -0.34
CA VAL A 26 -2.46 -9.79 -1.31
C VAL A 26 -2.71 -10.68 -2.52
N ILE A 27 -3.98 -11.00 -2.76
CA ILE A 27 -4.40 -11.80 -3.91
C ILE A 27 -4.70 -10.84 -5.05
N LEU A 28 -3.98 -10.99 -6.15
CA LEU A 28 -4.15 -10.22 -7.38
C LEU A 28 -5.18 -10.94 -8.28
N PRO A 29 -5.94 -10.19 -9.12
CA PRO A 29 -6.80 -10.78 -10.13
C PRO A 29 -6.06 -11.80 -11.01
N ARG A 30 -6.74 -12.88 -11.40
CA ARG A 30 -6.13 -13.96 -12.21
C ARG A 30 -5.64 -13.50 -13.58
N ASP A 31 -6.22 -12.44 -14.11
CA ASP A 31 -5.86 -11.81 -15.37
C ASP A 31 -4.78 -10.73 -15.22
N THR A 32 -4.14 -10.61 -14.04
CA THR A 32 -2.98 -9.74 -13.84
C THR A 32 -1.80 -10.24 -14.67
N GLN A 33 -1.30 -9.39 -15.57
CA GLN A 33 -0.13 -9.67 -16.40
C GLN A 33 1.15 -9.15 -15.76
N LYS A 34 1.09 -7.95 -15.19
CA LYS A 34 2.23 -7.37 -14.48
C LYS A 34 1.80 -6.45 -13.34
N ILE A 35 2.64 -6.38 -12.31
CA ILE A 35 2.66 -5.26 -11.37
C ILE A 35 3.44 -4.12 -12.02
N LYS A 36 2.95 -2.89 -11.91
CA LYS A 36 3.60 -1.67 -12.42
C LYS A 36 4.29 -0.89 -11.31
N GLY A 37 3.75 -0.94 -10.11
CA GLY A 37 4.31 -0.23 -8.97
C GLY A 37 3.50 -0.44 -7.69
N ILE A 38 4.12 -0.08 -6.57
CA ILE A 38 3.54 -0.22 -5.24
C ILE A 38 3.71 1.10 -4.51
N GLU A 39 2.60 1.63 -3.99
CA GLU A 39 2.57 2.84 -3.19
C GLU A 39 2.01 2.52 -1.80
N CYS A 40 2.50 3.22 -0.79
CA CYS A 40 2.10 3.00 0.59
C CYS A 40 1.73 4.32 1.25
N SER A 41 0.69 4.29 2.08
CA SER A 41 0.24 5.42 2.90
C SER A 41 -0.07 4.91 4.30
N ALA A 42 0.09 5.78 5.30
CA ALA A 42 -0.23 5.42 6.67
C ALA A 42 -0.85 6.56 7.46
N VAL A 43 -1.94 6.24 8.16
CA VAL A 43 -2.75 7.19 8.92
C VAL A 43 -2.77 6.79 10.38
N LEU A 44 -2.34 7.70 11.25
CA LEU A 44 -2.44 7.56 12.70
C LEU A 44 -3.89 7.70 13.15
N GLN A 45 -4.34 6.76 13.99
CA GLN A 45 -5.66 6.77 14.62
C GLN A 45 -5.58 6.98 16.14
N SER A 46 -4.36 6.88 16.71
CA SER A 46 -4.12 7.13 18.13
C SER A 46 -4.32 8.61 18.47
N PRO A 47 -4.92 8.94 19.63
CA PRO A 47 -5.04 10.32 20.10
C PRO A 47 -3.69 10.92 20.52
N LEU A 48 -2.64 10.11 20.63
CA LEU A 48 -1.32 10.55 21.05
C LEU A 48 -0.61 11.27 19.90
N PRO A 49 -0.16 12.52 20.08
CA PRO A 49 0.51 13.25 19.04
C PRO A 49 1.92 12.67 18.84
N VAL A 50 2.14 12.05 17.68
CA VAL A 50 3.49 11.69 17.22
C VAL A 50 4.08 12.94 16.57
N THR A 51 4.67 13.81 17.39
CA THR A 51 4.98 15.19 16.97
C THR A 51 6.18 15.31 16.04
N ASN A 52 7.17 14.43 16.16
CA ASN A 52 8.43 14.54 15.39
C ASN A 52 8.82 13.27 14.63
N GLU A 53 8.40 12.09 15.10
CA GLU A 53 8.72 10.83 14.43
C GLU A 53 7.71 10.55 13.32
N ARG A 54 8.19 10.25 12.11
CA ARG A 54 7.31 9.93 10.99
C ARG A 54 7.56 8.53 10.46
N PHE A 55 8.71 7.96 10.73
CA PHE A 55 9.01 6.59 10.33
C PHE A 55 8.23 5.61 11.21
N LEU A 56 7.41 4.78 10.57
CA LEU A 56 6.57 3.79 11.24
C LEU A 56 7.23 2.43 11.32
N GLY A 57 7.85 1.98 10.23
CA GLY A 57 8.33 0.62 10.13
C GLY A 57 8.69 0.22 8.71
N ASN A 58 9.03 -1.06 8.51
CA ASN A 58 9.41 -1.59 7.21
C ASN A 58 8.31 -2.51 6.67
N LEU A 59 8.09 -2.42 5.36
CA LEU A 59 7.28 -3.34 4.57
C LEU A 59 8.19 -4.21 3.71
N GLN A 60 7.93 -5.51 3.70
CA GLN A 60 8.53 -6.47 2.78
C GLN A 60 7.42 -7.21 2.06
N LEU A 61 7.51 -7.34 0.74
CA LEU A 61 6.61 -8.10 -0.11
C LEU A 61 7.43 -9.08 -0.96
N GLN A 62 6.95 -10.29 -1.10
CA GLN A 62 7.57 -11.33 -1.93
C GLN A 62 6.55 -11.86 -2.93
N ALA A 63 6.94 -11.96 -4.20
CA ALA A 63 6.12 -12.55 -5.23
C ALA A 63 6.04 -14.07 -5.08
N GLU A 64 4.85 -14.63 -5.30
CA GLU A 64 4.64 -16.07 -5.34
C GLU A 64 5.53 -16.75 -6.38
N GLY A 65 6.13 -17.87 -6.00
CA GLY A 65 6.94 -18.70 -6.90
C GLY A 65 8.29 -18.09 -7.30
N GLN A 66 8.62 -16.89 -6.84
CA GLN A 66 9.87 -16.21 -7.20
C GLN A 66 10.65 -15.77 -5.94
N THR A 67 11.72 -16.51 -5.62
CA THR A 67 12.57 -16.22 -4.44
C THR A 67 13.43 -14.96 -4.59
N ASN A 68 13.64 -14.50 -5.82
CA ASN A 68 14.56 -13.40 -6.12
C ASN A 68 13.83 -12.07 -6.40
N LEU A 69 12.49 -12.04 -6.34
CA LEU A 69 11.69 -10.83 -6.50
C LEU A 69 11.04 -10.45 -5.17
N CYS A 70 11.68 -9.51 -4.48
CA CYS A 70 11.18 -8.91 -3.25
C CYS A 70 11.11 -7.38 -3.40
N TYR A 71 10.07 -6.80 -2.83
CA TYR A 71 9.92 -5.36 -2.66
C TYR A 71 10.05 -5.00 -1.18
N CYS A 72 10.92 -4.05 -0.87
CA CYS A 72 11.17 -3.62 0.50
C CYS A 72 11.11 -2.09 0.56
N THR A 73 10.29 -1.55 1.45
CA THR A 73 10.18 -0.09 1.61
C THR A 73 9.93 0.33 3.04
N ASP A 74 10.29 1.56 3.36
CA ASP A 74 10.06 2.20 4.64
C ASP A 74 8.74 2.94 4.64
N ILE A 75 7.91 2.73 5.66
CA ILE A 75 6.59 3.35 5.78
C ILE A 75 6.67 4.57 6.68
N PHE A 76 6.05 5.67 6.22
CA PHE A 76 6.00 6.94 6.95
C PHE A 76 4.55 7.38 7.18
N LEU A 77 4.32 8.13 8.25
CA LEU A 77 3.04 8.81 8.49
C LEU A 77 2.77 9.88 7.43
N ASP A 78 1.56 9.86 6.89
CA ASP A 78 1.05 10.89 6.00
C ASP A 78 0.97 12.24 6.73
N ARG A 79 1.10 13.35 5.99
CA ARG A 79 0.99 14.70 6.60
C ARG A 79 -0.44 14.88 7.15
N PRO A 80 -0.62 15.35 8.40
CA PRO A 80 -1.95 15.60 8.97
C PRO A 80 -2.75 16.75 8.33
N ASN A 81 -2.24 17.42 7.29
CA ASN A 81 -2.95 18.50 6.58
C ASN A 81 -3.83 18.01 5.42
N ALA A 82 -4.09 16.71 5.33
CA ALA A 82 -5.12 16.17 4.45
C ALA A 82 -6.50 16.59 4.98
N GLN A 83 -7.02 17.73 4.52
CA GLN A 83 -8.45 18.02 4.61
C GLN A 83 -9.18 16.94 3.78
N ILE A 84 -9.58 15.85 4.43
CA ILE A 84 -10.56 14.92 3.88
C ILE A 84 -11.88 15.69 3.88
N PRO A 85 -12.46 16.07 2.72
CA PRO A 85 -13.76 16.73 2.72
C PRO A 85 -14.78 15.70 3.21
N THR A 86 -15.44 16.00 4.31
CA THR A 86 -16.52 15.21 4.92
C THR A 86 -17.81 15.28 4.08
N LEU A 87 -17.71 15.17 2.76
CA LEU A 87 -18.82 15.31 1.82
C LEU A 87 -18.68 14.29 0.68
N GLY A 88 -19.30 13.13 0.87
CA GLY A 88 -19.85 12.31 -0.21
C GLY A 88 -18.89 11.42 -1.00
N PHE A 89 -19.26 10.14 -1.13
CA PHE A 89 -18.65 9.15 -2.01
C PHE A 89 -18.98 9.43 -3.48
N THR A 90 -18.46 10.52 -4.05
CA THR A 90 -18.64 10.82 -5.48
C THR A 90 -17.34 11.26 -6.13
N GLY A 91 -16.78 10.37 -6.95
CA GLY A 91 -15.78 10.67 -7.97
C GLY A 91 -14.32 10.40 -7.59
N ASP A 92 -13.54 9.92 -8.56
CA ASP A 92 -12.12 9.52 -8.51
C ASP A 92 -11.13 10.61 -8.02
N SER A 93 -11.64 11.77 -7.61
CA SER A 93 -10.88 12.93 -7.12
C SER A 93 -10.27 12.72 -5.74
N TRP A 94 -10.90 11.90 -4.88
CA TRP A 94 -10.34 11.60 -3.54
C TRP A 94 -9.08 10.73 -3.62
N MET A 95 -9.01 9.79 -4.58
CA MET A 95 -7.80 8.99 -4.82
C MET A 95 -6.66 9.88 -5.33
N LYS A 96 -6.97 10.83 -6.23
CA LYS A 96 -5.98 11.76 -6.77
C LYS A 96 -5.45 12.78 -5.74
N LYS A 97 -6.29 13.21 -4.79
CA LYS A 97 -5.86 14.07 -3.67
C LYS A 97 -5.05 13.32 -2.61
N ALA A 98 -5.38 12.06 -2.34
CA ALA A 98 -4.54 11.19 -1.51
C ALA A 98 -3.15 10.99 -2.14
N PHE A 99 -3.11 10.84 -3.48
CA PHE A 99 -1.89 10.75 -4.28
C PHE A 99 -0.99 11.99 -4.13
N GLU A 100 -1.52 13.21 -4.26
CA GLU A 100 -0.74 14.45 -4.09
C GLU A 100 -0.18 14.66 -2.67
N GLN A 101 -0.85 14.11 -1.65
CA GLN A 101 -0.55 14.37 -0.24
C GLN A 101 0.39 13.36 0.41
N SER A 102 0.53 12.16 -0.18
CA SER A 102 1.51 11.13 0.23
C SER A 102 2.97 11.56 0.05
N GLY A 103 3.21 12.72 -0.58
CA GLY A 103 4.53 13.30 -0.75
C GLY A 103 5.35 12.51 -1.75
N MET A 104 5.05 12.70 -3.05
CA MET A 104 5.90 12.37 -4.21
C MET A 104 7.02 11.37 -3.91
N ARG A 105 6.65 10.12 -3.59
CA ARG A 105 7.54 9.01 -3.85
C ARG A 105 7.22 8.58 -5.26
N GLU A 106 8.19 8.75 -6.14
CA GLU A 106 8.11 8.19 -7.49
C GLU A 106 7.70 6.73 -7.36
N THR A 107 6.65 6.34 -8.07
CA THR A 107 6.24 4.95 -8.19
C THR A 107 7.47 4.15 -8.61
N GLU A 108 8.05 3.36 -7.71
CA GLU A 108 9.22 2.56 -8.07
C GLU A 108 8.76 1.53 -9.11
N PRO A 109 9.28 1.58 -10.35
CA PRO A 109 8.83 0.70 -11.41
C PRO A 109 9.29 -0.72 -11.07
N LEU A 110 8.33 -1.56 -10.67
CA LEU A 110 8.58 -2.93 -10.28
C LEU A 110 7.81 -3.85 -11.24
N GLU A 111 8.49 -4.34 -12.27
CA GLU A 111 7.89 -5.26 -13.24
C GLU A 111 7.96 -6.71 -12.74
N ILE A 112 6.89 -7.16 -12.06
CA ILE A 112 6.70 -8.58 -11.71
C ILE A 112 5.65 -9.18 -12.64
N LYS A 113 6.02 -10.22 -13.39
CA LYS A 113 5.13 -10.97 -14.30
C LYS A 113 4.61 -12.25 -13.65
N ASP A 114 3.43 -12.69 -14.08
CA ASP A 114 2.80 -13.97 -13.69
C ASP A 114 2.70 -14.16 -12.16
N CYS A 115 2.37 -13.09 -11.44
CA CYS A 115 2.21 -13.09 -10.00
C CYS A 115 0.72 -12.96 -9.64
N HIS A 116 0.20 -13.91 -8.86
CA HIS A 116 -1.18 -13.90 -8.37
C HIS A 116 -1.28 -13.67 -6.86
N VAL A 117 -0.21 -13.93 -6.13
CA VAL A 117 -0.14 -13.69 -4.69
C VAL A 117 1.15 -12.96 -4.32
N LEU A 118 1.00 -11.89 -3.53
CA LEU A 118 2.11 -11.26 -2.83
C LEU A 118 2.05 -11.63 -1.34
N TYR A 119 3.14 -12.19 -0.82
CA TYR A 119 3.30 -12.46 0.60
C TYR A 119 3.93 -11.23 1.26
N GLY A 120 3.24 -10.67 2.24
CA GLY A 120 3.66 -9.45 2.93
C GLY A 120 4.08 -9.69 4.37
N CYS A 121 5.09 -8.93 4.80
CA CYS A 121 5.49 -8.80 6.19
C CYS A 121 5.69 -7.31 6.51
N PHE A 122 4.91 -6.79 7.46
CA PHE A 122 5.11 -5.46 8.01
C PHE A 122 5.66 -5.55 9.44
N ARG A 123 6.66 -4.72 9.75
CA ARG A 123 7.26 -4.64 11.09
C ARG A 123 7.11 -3.22 11.64
N ASP A 124 6.40 -3.09 12.75
CA ASP A 124 6.31 -1.85 13.53
C ASP A 124 7.65 -1.54 14.22
N ILE A 125 8.19 -0.36 13.96
CA ILE A 125 9.39 0.17 14.64
C ILE A 125 9.01 1.35 15.54
N ILE A 126 7.99 2.12 15.18
CA ILE A 126 7.62 3.31 15.95
C ILE A 126 7.06 2.96 17.33
N GLY A 127 6.21 1.93 17.45
CA GLY A 127 5.68 1.52 18.74
C GLY A 127 6.78 1.00 19.65
N GLN A 128 7.76 0.28 19.08
CA GLN A 128 8.97 -0.14 19.80
C GLN A 128 9.78 1.07 20.29
N LYS A 129 10.03 2.05 19.43
CA LYS A 129 10.82 3.26 19.73
C LYS A 129 10.16 4.12 20.81
N LEU A 130 8.84 4.33 20.71
CA LEU A 130 8.06 5.10 21.68
C LEU A 130 7.69 4.29 22.94
N LYS A 131 7.99 2.99 22.96
CA LYS A 131 7.63 2.03 24.02
C LYS A 131 6.12 2.00 24.32
N ASN A 132 5.29 2.38 23.36
CA ASN A 132 3.86 2.59 23.55
C ASN A 132 3.06 2.00 22.39
N ASP A 133 1.85 1.58 22.70
CA ASP A 133 0.92 1.07 21.69
C ASP A 133 0.39 2.23 20.85
N LEU A 134 0.61 2.13 19.54
CA LEU A 134 0.08 3.07 18.57
C LEU A 134 -0.95 2.38 17.70
N HIS A 135 -2.09 3.05 17.53
CA HIS A 135 -3.14 2.62 16.62
C HIS A 135 -2.97 3.38 15.31
N TYR A 136 -2.65 2.68 14.24
CA TYR A 136 -2.53 3.26 12.91
C TYR A 136 -2.88 2.24 11.82
N LYS A 137 -3.22 2.76 10.65
CA LYS A 137 -3.59 1.96 9.48
C LYS A 137 -2.56 2.18 8.39
N VAL A 138 -2.04 1.10 7.83
CA VAL A 138 -1.18 1.14 6.65
C VAL A 138 -2.00 0.64 5.45
N THR A 139 -1.97 1.40 4.37
CA THR A 139 -2.65 1.08 3.10
C THR A 139 -1.60 0.90 2.01
N PHE A 140 -1.75 -0.16 1.23
CA PHE A 140 -0.92 -0.49 0.09
C PHE A 140 -1.76 -0.37 -1.19
N TYR A 141 -1.25 0.35 -2.18
CA TYR A 141 -1.84 0.51 -3.49
C TYR A 141 -0.92 -0.19 -4.49
N ILE A 142 -1.38 -1.30 -5.06
CA ILE A 142 -0.60 -2.10 -6.01
C ILE A 142 -1.19 -1.87 -7.39
N TRP A 143 -0.45 -1.14 -8.21
CA TRP A 143 -0.82 -0.83 -9.58
C TRP A 143 -0.52 -2.04 -10.46
N ILE A 144 -1.51 -2.49 -11.23
CA ILE A 144 -1.41 -3.68 -12.07
C ILE A 144 -1.84 -3.38 -13.49
N GLU A 145 -1.28 -4.15 -14.42
CA GLU A 145 -1.77 -4.28 -15.78
C GLU A 145 -2.47 -5.63 -15.92
N ARG A 146 -3.64 -5.61 -16.56
CA ARG A 146 -4.50 -6.77 -16.75
C ARG A 146 -4.62 -7.12 -18.23
N ALA A 147 -4.81 -8.41 -18.48
CA ALA A 147 -5.06 -8.91 -19.82
C ALA A 147 -6.34 -8.28 -20.42
N PRO A 148 -6.34 -7.98 -21.73
CA PRO A 148 -7.54 -7.49 -22.40
C PRO A 148 -8.66 -8.53 -22.25
N THR A 149 -9.85 -8.07 -21.85
CA THR A 149 -11.01 -8.95 -21.74
C THR A 149 -11.48 -9.26 -23.15
N LYS A 150 -11.37 -10.52 -23.59
CA LYS A 150 -12.02 -10.97 -24.83
C LYS A 150 -13.52 -10.95 -24.60
N GLU A 151 -14.22 -9.93 -25.11
CA GLU A 151 -15.68 -9.96 -25.17
C GLU A 151 -16.09 -11.22 -25.95
N LYS A 152 -16.80 -12.13 -25.27
CA LYS A 152 -17.40 -13.29 -25.93
C LYS A 152 -18.53 -12.76 -26.81
N THR A 153 -18.30 -12.76 -28.11
CA THR A 153 -19.35 -12.61 -29.13
C THR A 153 -20.28 -13.81 -29.12
#